data_AF-G8BNT7-F1
#
_entry.id   AF-G8BNT7-F1
#
_cell.length_a   1.000
_cell.length_b   1.000
_cell.length_c   1.000
_cell.angle_alpha   90.00
_cell.angle_beta   90.00
_cell.angle_gamma   90.00
#
_symmetry.space_group_name_H-M   'P 1'
#
loop_
_entity.id
_entity.type
_entity.pdbx_description
1 polymer ?
#
loop_
_entity_poly.entity_id
_entity_poly.type
_entity_poly.pdbx_seq_one_letter_code
_entity_poly.pdbx_strand_id
1 'polypeptide(L)'
;MKKENVLKGIPLYNAFGESFPSQKNLNRLTVPNINVPASQQQPSEMFKPWYKLCNDLIEGCNNHDKSSEDFEKWYEDRYLKNKPHGMRESIVLSPSKKVT
;
A
#
# COMPACT_ATOMS: atom_id res chain seq x y z
N MET A 1 -83.39 16.31 7.02
CA MET A 1 -82.76 16.36 5.68
C MET A 1 -82.37 17.74 5.17
N LYS A 2 -83.10 18.84 5.41
CA LYS A 2 -82.69 20.17 4.88
C LYS A 2 -81.60 20.91 5.69
N LYS A 3 -81.50 20.71 7.01
CA LYS A 3 -80.57 21.45 7.88
C LYS A 3 -79.22 20.76 8.08
N GLU A 4 -79.19 19.42 8.11
CA GLU A 4 -77.93 18.67 8.23
C GLU A 4 -77.01 18.88 7.03
N ASN A 5 -77.59 19.02 5.83
CA ASN A 5 -76.82 19.26 4.60
C ASN A 5 -76.19 20.66 4.57
N VAL A 6 -76.84 21.65 5.21
CA VAL A 6 -76.29 23.01 5.33
C VAL A 6 -75.12 23.02 6.30
N LEU A 7 -75.24 22.34 7.44
CA LEU A 7 -74.16 22.27 8.44
C LEU A 7 -72.93 21.50 7.91
N LYS A 8 -73.12 20.47 7.09
CA LYS A 8 -72.03 19.74 6.43
C LYS A 8 -71.29 20.55 5.37
N GLY A 9 -71.91 21.61 4.83
CA GLY A 9 -71.29 22.51 3.86
C GLY A 9 -70.37 23.55 4.49
N ILE A 10 -70.37 23.68 5.82
CA ILE A 10 -69.56 24.66 6.54
C ILE A 10 -68.34 23.92 7.12
N PRO A 11 -67.10 24.26 6.72
CA PRO A 11 -65.91 23.64 7.30
C PRO A 11 -65.79 24.02 8.77
N LEU A 12 -65.45 23.04 9.60
CA LEU A 12 -65.16 23.27 11.01
C LEU A 12 -63.77 23.87 11.15
N TYR A 13 -63.66 24.92 11.96
CA TYR A 13 -62.39 25.56 12.28
C TYR A 13 -61.97 25.22 13.70
N ASN A 14 -60.65 25.17 13.92
CA ASN A 14 -60.10 24.99 15.24
C ASN A 14 -60.18 26.33 16.01
N ALA A 15 -60.67 26.28 17.26
CA ALA A 15 -60.77 27.45 18.14
C ALA A 15 -59.43 28.16 18.39
N PHE A 16 -58.31 27.43 18.28
CA PHE A 16 -56.96 27.96 18.51
C PHE A 16 -56.28 28.50 17.25
N GLY A 17 -56.93 28.39 16.08
CA GLY A 17 -56.43 28.95 14.82
C GLY A 17 -54.97 28.60 14.54
N GLU A 18 -54.14 29.63 14.37
CA GLU A 18 -52.69 29.53 14.11
C GLU A 18 -51.87 29.13 15.33
N SER A 19 -52.38 29.37 16.55
CA SER A 19 -51.75 28.95 17.81
C SER A 19 -51.86 27.43 18.02
N PHE A 20 -52.62 26.73 17.17
CA PHE A 20 -52.70 25.28 17.24
C PHE A 20 -51.38 24.65 16.74
N PRO A 21 -50.73 23.79 17.53
CA PRO A 21 -49.47 23.18 17.15
C PRO A 21 -49.65 22.37 15.85
N SER A 22 -48.91 22.76 14.81
CA SER A 22 -48.97 22.15 13.50
C SER A 22 -47.62 21.57 13.11
N GLN A 23 -47.64 20.35 12.55
CA GLN A 23 -46.43 19.72 11.99
C GLN A 23 -46.00 20.34 10.65
N LYS A 24 -46.71 21.34 10.11
CA LYS A 24 -46.38 21.99 8.84
C LYS A 24 -44.93 22.53 8.77
N ASN A 25 -44.34 22.86 9.91
CA ASN A 25 -42.98 23.40 10.00
C ASN A 25 -41.93 22.34 10.40
N LEU A 26 -42.33 21.09 10.62
CA LEU A 26 -41.43 20.01 11.02
C LEU A 26 -41.18 19.10 9.82
N ASN A 27 -40.21 19.47 9.00
CA ASN A 27 -39.74 18.62 7.92
C ASN A 27 -38.76 17.58 8.46
N ARG A 28 -38.93 16.33 8.03
CA ARG A 28 -38.00 15.25 8.35
C ARG A 28 -36.66 15.54 7.67
N LEU A 29 -35.61 15.71 8.47
CA LEU A 29 -34.24 15.85 7.95
C LEU A 29 -33.80 14.54 7.30
N THR A 30 -33.51 14.57 6.01
CA THR A 30 -32.90 13.45 5.29
C THR A 30 -31.39 13.59 5.38
N VAL A 31 -30.75 12.71 6.15
CA VAL A 31 -29.28 12.65 6.21
C VAL A 31 -28.78 11.94 4.95
N PRO A 32 -27.85 12.54 4.18
CA PRO A 32 -27.28 11.89 3.01
C PRO A 32 -26.46 10.67 3.41
N ASN A 33 -26.49 9.63 2.59
CA ASN A 33 -25.64 8.47 2.77
C ASN A 33 -24.21 8.82 2.37
N ILE A 34 -23.29 8.85 3.33
CA ILE A 34 -21.86 9.04 3.10
C ILE A 34 -21.24 7.66 3.01
N ASN A 35 -20.98 7.21 1.78
CA ASN A 35 -20.33 5.93 1.56
C ASN A 35 -18.81 6.13 1.49
N VAL A 36 -18.08 5.59 2.47
CA VAL A 36 -16.62 5.53 2.42
C VAL A 36 -16.24 4.22 1.73
N PRO A 37 -15.52 4.24 0.61
CA PRO A 37 -15.12 3.02 -0.07
C PRO A 37 -14.25 2.19 0.88
N ALA A 38 -14.67 0.95 1.12
CA ALA A 38 -13.86 -0.01 1.84
C ALA A 38 -12.54 -0.20 1.07
N SER A 39 -11.41 -0.02 1.75
CA SER A 39 -10.12 -0.44 1.20
C SER A 39 -10.18 -1.95 0.99
N GLN A 40 -10.32 -2.39 -0.26
CA GLN A 40 -10.49 -3.81 -0.61
C GLN A 40 -9.26 -4.65 -0.23
N GLN A 41 -8.12 -4.01 0.02
CA GLN A 41 -6.87 -4.65 0.40
C GLN A 41 -6.21 -3.87 1.53
N GLN A 42 -5.57 -4.59 2.45
CA GLN A 42 -4.71 -3.94 3.43
C GLN A 42 -3.46 -3.42 2.69
N PRO A 43 -3.03 -2.16 2.93
CA PRO A 43 -1.83 -1.63 2.28
C PRO A 43 -0.60 -2.53 2.46
N SER A 44 -0.52 -3.24 3.58
CA SER A 44 0.52 -4.23 3.89
C SER A 44 0.63 -5.35 2.83
N GLU A 45 -0.49 -5.81 2.28
CA GLU A 45 -0.51 -6.87 1.27
C GLU A 45 -0.11 -6.33 -0.10
N MET A 46 -0.48 -5.09 -0.42
CA MET A 46 -0.15 -4.46 -1.70
C MET A 46 1.36 -4.26 -1.88
N PHE A 47 2.07 -3.91 -0.80
CA PHE A 47 3.51 -3.62 -0.88
C PHE A 47 4.41 -4.84 -0.67
N LYS A 48 3.88 -5.96 -0.18
CA LYS A 48 4.66 -7.17 0.11
C LYS A 48 5.48 -7.69 -1.09
N PRO A 49 4.95 -7.74 -2.33
CA PRO A 49 5.73 -8.16 -3.50
C PRO A 49 6.88 -7.20 -3.84
N TRP A 50 6.68 -5.90 -3.63
CA TRP A 50 7.70 -4.88 -3.87
C TRP A 50 8.87 -5.00 -2.90
N TYR A 51 8.58 -5.23 -1.62
CA TYR A 51 9.63 -5.50 -0.63
C TYR A 51 10.43 -6.76 -0.97
N LYS A 52 9.75 -7.82 -1.42
CA LYS A 52 10.43 -9.05 -1.83
C LYS A 52 11.39 -8.81 -2.99
N LEU A 53 10.96 -8.10 -4.04
CA LEU A 53 11.80 -7.76 -5.18
C LEU A 53 13.07 -6.99 -4.77
N CYS A 54 12.94 -6.01 -3.88
CA CYS A 54 14.08 -5.27 -3.38
C CYS A 54 15.06 -6.16 -2.59
N ASN A 55 14.55 -7.06 -1.76
CA ASN A 55 15.39 -8.01 -1.02
C ASN A 55 16.13 -8.97 -1.95
N ASP A 56 15.44 -9.53 -2.94
CA ASP A 56 16.03 -10.45 -3.91
C ASP A 56 17.17 -9.76 -4.71
N LEU A 57 17.01 -8.47 -5.04
CA LEU A 57 18.06 -7.66 -5.67
C LEU A 57 19.27 -7.45 -4.75
N ILE A 58 19.04 -7.10 -3.49
CA ILE A 58 20.11 -6.90 -2.50
C ILE A 58 20.89 -8.21 -2.30
N GLU A 59 20.20 -9.34 -2.20
CA GLU A 59 20.83 -10.64 -2.07
C GLU A 59 21.66 -10.99 -3.31
N GLY A 60 21.14 -10.71 -4.51
CA GLY A 60 21.87 -10.88 -5.77
C GLY A 60 23.18 -10.07 -5.81
N CYS A 61 23.14 -8.80 -5.43
CA CYS A 61 24.34 -7.96 -5.36
C CYS A 61 25.35 -8.48 -4.32
N ASN A 62 24.87 -8.83 -3.12
CA ASN A 62 25.75 -9.37 -2.07
C ASN A 62 26.43 -10.68 -2.50
N ASN A 63 25.72 -11.55 -3.20
CA ASN A 63 26.27 -12.81 -3.70
C ASN A 63 27.27 -12.57 -4.85
N HIS A 64 26.99 -11.61 -5.73
CA HIS A 64 27.93 -11.19 -6.76
C HIS A 64 29.25 -10.69 -6.15
N ASP A 65 29.17 -9.82 -5.14
CA ASP A 65 30.35 -9.25 -4.50
C ASP A 65 31.18 -10.30 -3.75
N LYS A 66 30.52 -11.24 -3.06
CA LYS A 66 31.18 -12.35 -2.37
C LYS A 66 31.79 -13.39 -3.32
N SER A 67 31.26 -13.55 -4.52
CA SER A 67 31.80 -14.51 -5.50
C SER A 67 33.26 -14.24 -5.87
N SER A 68 33.71 -12.98 -5.78
CA SER A 68 35.12 -12.64 -6.01
C SER A 68 36.01 -13.14 -4.87
N GLU A 69 35.54 -13.08 -3.63
CA GLU A 69 36.28 -13.53 -2.44
C GLU A 69 36.44 -15.06 -2.43
N ASP A 70 35.37 -15.79 -2.79
CA ASP A 70 35.41 -17.24 -2.90
C ASP A 70 36.38 -17.71 -3.99
N PHE A 71 36.44 -16.98 -5.12
CA PHE A 71 37.39 -17.26 -6.19
C PHE A 71 38.83 -16.99 -5.75
N GLU A 72 39.10 -15.85 -5.10
CA GLU A 72 40.45 -15.52 -4.61
C GLU A 72 40.94 -16.56 -3.60
N LYS A 73 40.08 -16.97 -2.66
CA LYS A 73 40.40 -18.02 -1.68
C LYS A 73 40.70 -19.35 -2.36
N TRP A 74 39.90 -19.75 -3.33
CA TRP A 74 40.16 -20.95 -4.13
C TRP A 74 41.48 -20.86 -4.90
N TYR A 75 41.76 -19.71 -5.52
CA TYR A 75 42.97 -19.46 -6.31
C TYR A 75 44.23 -19.51 -5.44
N GLU A 76 44.19 -18.92 -4.24
CA GLU A 76 45.27 -19.03 -3.27
C GLU A 76 45.52 -20.48 -2.85
N ASP A 77 44.46 -21.19 -2.47
CA ASP A 77 44.56 -22.55 -1.93
C ASP A 77 44.99 -23.59 -2.97
N ARG A 78 44.47 -23.50 -4.20
CA ARG A 78 44.71 -24.51 -5.23
C ARG A 78 45.92 -24.21 -6.11
N TYR A 79 46.17 -22.95 -6.42
CA TYR A 79 47.18 -22.56 -7.41
C TYR A 79 48.42 -21.94 -6.77
N LEU A 80 48.26 -20.99 -5.84
CA LEU A 80 49.41 -20.29 -5.23
C LEU A 80 50.15 -21.09 -4.16
N LYS A 81 49.48 -22.03 -3.48
CA LYS A 81 50.12 -22.97 -2.52
C LYS A 81 50.85 -24.11 -3.20
N ASN A 82 50.37 -24.58 -4.35
CA ASN A 82 50.98 -25.69 -5.10
C ASN A 82 52.02 -25.23 -6.13
N LYS A 83 52.31 -23.92 -6.21
CA LYS A 83 53.35 -23.41 -7.11
C LYS A 83 54.73 -23.84 -6.62
N PRO A 84 55.58 -24.41 -7.50
CA PRO A 84 56.93 -24.82 -7.13
C PRO A 84 57.77 -23.63 -6.65
N HIS A 85 58.59 -23.89 -5.63
CA HIS A 85 59.49 -22.90 -5.03
C HIS A 85 60.42 -22.31 -6.11
N GLY A 86 60.40 -20.96 -6.25
CA GLY A 86 61.16 -20.22 -7.28
C GLY A 86 60.28 -19.39 -8.24
N MET A 87 58.97 -19.67 -8.37
CA MET A 87 58.06 -18.84 -9.19
C MET A 87 57.42 -17.65 -8.46
N ARG A 88 57.56 -17.55 -7.12
CA ARG A 88 56.96 -16.46 -6.33
C ARG A 88 57.69 -15.12 -6.44
N GLU A 89 58.98 -15.14 -6.79
CA GLU A 89 59.83 -13.93 -6.84
C GLU A 89 59.90 -13.29 -8.24
N SER A 90 59.39 -13.98 -9.26
CA SER A 90 59.32 -13.45 -10.62
C SER A 90 58.08 -12.58 -10.82
N ILE A 91 58.25 -11.26 -10.66
CA ILE A 91 57.27 -10.20 -10.96
C ILE A 91 56.90 -10.14 -12.47
N VAL A 92 57.49 -11.01 -13.31
CA VAL A 92 57.47 -10.86 -14.77
C VAL A 92 56.13 -11.29 -15.41
N LEU A 93 55.28 -12.06 -14.72
CA LEU A 93 54.04 -12.62 -15.30
C LEU A 93 52.76 -12.33 -14.50
N SER A 94 52.79 -11.39 -13.55
CA SER A 94 51.58 -10.94 -12.86
C SER A 94 50.68 -10.19 -13.85
N PRO A 95 49.37 -10.50 -13.97
CA PRO A 95 48.47 -9.72 -14.80
C PRO A 95 48.43 -8.26 -14.27
N SER A 96 48.94 -7.33 -15.06
CA SER A 96 48.83 -5.90 -14.75
C SER A 96 47.36 -5.51 -14.85
N LYS A 97 46.78 -4.99 -13.77
CA LYS A 97 45.44 -4.38 -13.79
C LYS A 97 45.46 -3.27 -14.84
N LYS A 98 44.76 -3.46 -15.96
CA LYS A 98 44.44 -2.33 -16.85
C LYS A 98 43.47 -1.43 -16.10
N VAL A 99 43.96 -0.27 -15.70
CA VAL A 99 43.13 0.84 -15.23
C VAL A 99 42.32 1.32 -16.44
N THR A 100 41.01 1.16 -16.39
CA THR A 100 40.05 1.94 -17.17
C THR A 100 38.89 2.31 -16.26
#